data_AF-V4ANA0-F1
#
_entry.id   AF-V4ANA0-F1
#
_cell.length_a   1.000
_cell.length_b   1.000
_cell.length_c   1.000
_cell.angle_alpha   90.00
_cell.angle_beta   90.00
_cell.angle_gamma   90.00
#
_symmetry.space_group_name_H-M   'P 1'
#
loop_
_entity.id
_entity.type
_entity.pdbx_description
1 polymer ?
#
loop_
_entity_poly.entity_id
_entity_poly.type
_entity_poly.pdbx_seq_one_letter_code
_entity_poly.pdbx_strand_id
1 'polypeptide(L)'
;MAKSKNASQHHNNRKDHRNGIHKVKRKYTQDMKGVDQKFKLNLKFSRKNKNPSNRQIKKLQARKDNWNLARGMPQEPIVLNRQVMERKALLATRQGRAKLLK
;
A
#
# COMPACT_ATOMS: atom_id res chain seq x y z
N MET A 1 43.25 37.26 -35.49
CA MET A 1 42.42 36.32 -34.71
C MET A 1 42.11 35.11 -35.57
N ALA A 2 42.64 33.94 -35.25
CA ALA A 2 42.29 32.72 -35.99
C ALA A 2 40.92 32.21 -35.50
N LYS A 3 40.01 31.91 -36.43
CA LYS A 3 38.67 31.38 -36.09
C LYS A 3 38.80 29.92 -35.61
N SER A 4 38.01 29.55 -34.60
CA SER A 4 37.89 28.17 -34.10
C SER A 4 36.51 27.58 -34.46
N LYS A 5 36.30 26.28 -34.18
CA LYS A 5 35.01 25.61 -34.41
C LYS A 5 34.01 26.00 -33.31
N ASN A 6 32.85 26.52 -33.73
CA ASN A 6 31.86 27.08 -32.81
C ASN A 6 30.98 26.04 -32.09
N ALA A 7 30.74 24.86 -32.70
CA ALA A 7 29.90 23.81 -32.11
C ALA A 7 30.23 22.40 -32.66
N SER A 8 30.06 21.37 -31.84
CA SER A 8 30.19 19.96 -32.25
C SER A 8 29.37 19.04 -31.33
N GLN A 9 28.65 18.07 -31.90
CA GLN A 9 27.94 17.02 -31.16
C GLN A 9 28.57 15.62 -31.36
N HIS A 10 29.72 15.54 -32.05
CA HIS A 10 30.34 14.30 -32.52
C HIS A 10 30.53 13.23 -31.42
N HIS A 11 30.91 13.65 -30.21
CA HIS A 11 31.19 12.74 -29.11
C HIS A 11 30.04 12.64 -28.08
N ASN A 12 28.92 13.34 -28.30
CA ASN A 12 27.82 13.33 -27.33
C ASN A 12 27.17 11.96 -27.26
N ASN A 13 26.79 11.40 -28.41
CA ASN A 13 26.15 10.09 -28.48
C ASN A 13 27.01 8.97 -27.85
N ARG A 14 28.34 9.01 -28.07
CA ARG A 14 29.25 8.03 -27.47
C ARG A 14 29.36 8.21 -25.96
N LYS A 15 29.33 9.43 -25.42
CA LYS A 15 29.31 9.68 -23.95
C LYS A 15 28.01 9.18 -23.32
N ASP A 16 26.87 9.51 -23.93
CA ASP A 16 25.55 9.18 -23.39
C ASP A 16 25.36 7.67 -23.29
N HIS A 17 25.92 6.92 -24.24
CA HIS A 17 25.91 5.46 -24.23
C HIS A 17 26.99 4.78 -23.39
N ARG A 18 28.01 5.48 -22.85
CA ARG A 18 29.02 4.85 -21.97
C ARG A 18 28.38 4.20 -20.74
N ASN A 19 27.42 4.90 -20.15
CA ASN A 19 26.66 4.42 -18.99
C ASN A 19 25.30 3.84 -19.39
N GLY A 20 24.91 3.96 -20.67
CA GLY A 20 23.61 3.58 -21.18
C GLY A 20 22.50 4.61 -20.93
N ILE A 21 21.64 4.81 -21.92
CA ILE A 21 20.44 5.66 -21.80
C ILE A 21 19.30 4.81 -21.21
N HIS A 22 19.16 4.84 -19.89
CA HIS A 22 18.13 4.07 -19.20
C HIS A 22 16.74 4.73 -19.27
N LYS A 23 15.70 3.91 -19.43
CA LYS A 23 14.31 4.35 -19.31
C LYS A 23 13.99 4.71 -17.86
N VAL A 24 13.10 5.69 -17.67
CA VAL A 24 12.61 6.07 -16.33
C VAL A 24 11.89 4.87 -15.68
N LYS A 25 12.18 4.61 -14.40
CA LYS A 25 11.54 3.53 -13.64
C LYS A 25 10.06 3.83 -13.43
N ARG A 26 9.18 2.89 -13.79
CA ARG A 26 7.74 2.97 -13.55
C ARG A 26 7.39 2.36 -12.19
N LYS A 27 6.63 3.07 -11.37
CA LYS A 27 6.09 2.57 -10.08
C LYS A 27 4.62 2.18 -10.25
N TYR A 28 4.14 1.21 -9.48
CA TYR A 28 2.72 0.80 -9.49
C TYR A 28 1.79 1.96 -9.08
N THR A 29 2.19 2.74 -8.07
CA THR A 29 1.52 3.98 -7.69
C THR A 29 2.31 5.19 -8.18
N GLN A 30 1.61 6.11 -8.82
CA GLN A 30 2.18 7.38 -9.30
C GLN A 30 1.85 8.52 -8.33
N ASP A 31 2.65 9.57 -8.37
CA ASP A 31 2.44 10.77 -7.56
C ASP A 31 1.26 11.59 -8.12
N MET A 32 0.39 12.12 -7.24
CA MET A 32 -0.75 12.96 -7.64
C MET A 32 -0.36 14.44 -7.83
N LYS A 33 0.85 14.72 -8.33
CA LYS A 33 1.30 16.09 -8.64
C LYS A 33 0.65 16.53 -9.95
N GLY A 34 0.11 17.76 -9.99
CA GLY A 34 -0.60 18.30 -11.15
C GLY A 34 -2.08 17.91 -11.26
N VAL A 35 -2.59 17.07 -10.36
CA VAL A 35 -4.04 16.79 -10.25
C VAL A 35 -4.75 18.00 -9.62
N ASP A 36 -5.96 18.29 -10.08
CA ASP A 36 -6.81 19.37 -9.55
C ASP A 36 -6.89 19.36 -8.02
N GLN A 37 -6.77 20.56 -7.45
CA GLN A 37 -6.73 20.75 -6.02
C GLN A 37 -8.08 20.43 -5.35
N LYS A 38 -9.21 20.75 -6.01
CA LYS A 38 -10.55 20.44 -5.48
C LYS A 38 -10.75 18.93 -5.37
N PHE A 39 -10.34 18.18 -6.41
CA PHE A 39 -10.34 16.72 -6.38
C PHE A 39 -9.43 16.16 -5.28
N LYS A 40 -8.20 16.66 -5.15
CA LYS A 40 -7.24 16.20 -4.12
C LYS A 40 -7.77 16.43 -2.71
N LEU A 41 -8.42 17.56 -2.46
CA LEU A 41 -9.03 17.86 -1.16
C LEU A 41 -10.16 16.87 -0.85
N ASN A 42 -11.06 16.62 -1.81
CA ASN A 42 -12.13 15.65 -1.63
C ASN A 42 -11.59 14.24 -1.34
N LEU A 43 -10.59 13.79 -2.12
CA LEU A 43 -9.95 12.49 -1.93
C LEU A 43 -9.26 12.39 -0.55
N LYS A 44 -8.64 13.48 -0.08
CA LYS A 44 -8.03 13.56 1.26
C LYS A 44 -9.08 13.37 2.35
N PHE A 45 -10.21 14.09 2.28
CA PHE A 45 -11.28 13.96 3.27
C PHE A 45 -11.96 12.60 3.24
N SER A 46 -12.23 12.07 2.04
CA SER A 46 -12.74 10.71 1.85
C SER A 46 -11.82 9.67 2.50
N ARG A 47 -10.50 9.79 2.30
CA ARG A 47 -9.50 8.89 2.93
C ARG A 47 -9.39 9.08 4.44
N LYS A 48 -9.48 10.31 4.94
CA LYS A 48 -9.44 10.63 6.37
C LYS A 48 -10.63 10.00 7.12
N ASN A 49 -11.81 10.03 6.52
CA ASN A 49 -13.04 9.52 7.12
C ASN A 49 -13.27 8.01 6.86
N LYS A 50 -12.19 7.26 6.55
CA LYS A 50 -12.26 5.81 6.30
C LYS A 50 -12.43 4.95 7.54
N ASN A 51 -12.28 5.50 8.74
CA ASN A 51 -12.53 4.78 10.00
C ASN A 51 -14.04 4.87 10.30
N PRO A 52 -14.85 3.88 9.87
CA PRO A 52 -16.29 3.96 10.00
C PRO A 52 -16.65 3.68 11.47
N SER A 53 -17.78 4.17 11.92
CA SER A 53 -18.36 3.72 13.19
C SER A 53 -18.47 2.18 13.22
N ASN A 54 -18.43 1.58 14.41
CA ASN A 54 -18.62 0.13 14.58
C ASN A 54 -19.90 -0.39 13.90
N ARG A 55 -20.95 0.43 13.86
CA ARG A 55 -22.20 0.13 13.13
C ARG A 55 -21.98 0.01 11.62
N GLN A 56 -21.20 0.91 11.02
CA GLN A 56 -20.88 0.87 9.59
C GLN A 56 -19.95 -0.30 9.25
N ILE A 57 -19.00 -0.63 10.13
CA ILE A 57 -18.13 -1.80 9.97
C ILE A 57 -18.97 -3.09 9.94
N LYS A 58 -19.90 -3.27 10.88
CA LYS A 58 -20.80 -4.45 10.90
C LYS A 58 -21.62 -4.57 9.63
N LYS A 59 -22.15 -3.45 9.10
CA LYS A 59 -22.89 -3.44 7.82
C LYS A 59 -22.00 -3.82 6.63
N LEU A 60 -20.76 -3.32 6.57
CA LEU A 60 -19.80 -3.68 5.53
C LEU A 60 -19.41 -5.16 5.60
N GLN A 61 -19.21 -5.69 6.80
CA GLN A 61 -18.92 -7.10 7.02
C GLN A 61 -20.07 -7.98 6.55
N ALA A 62 -21.30 -7.73 7.04
CA ALA A 62 -22.48 -8.49 6.61
C ALA A 62 -22.69 -8.46 5.09
N ARG A 63 -22.37 -7.35 4.43
CA ARG A 63 -22.44 -7.23 2.96
C ARG A 63 -21.38 -8.07 2.25
N LYS A 64 -20.14 -8.10 2.78
CA LYS A 64 -19.08 -8.99 2.29
C LYS A 64 -19.46 -10.45 2.48
N ASP A 65 -20.01 -10.78 3.65
CA ASP A 65 -20.43 -12.12 4.00
C ASP A 65 -21.53 -12.58 3.02
N ASN A 66 -22.57 -11.77 2.81
CA ASN A 66 -23.62 -12.06 1.85
C ASN A 66 -23.07 -12.26 0.42
N TRP A 67 -22.11 -11.43 -0.01
CA TRP A 67 -21.47 -11.57 -1.32
C TRP A 67 -20.60 -12.84 -1.45
N ASN A 68 -19.97 -13.28 -0.36
CA ASN A 68 -19.23 -14.54 -0.32
C ASN A 68 -20.17 -15.75 -0.38
N LEU A 69 -21.27 -15.71 0.38
CA LEU A 69 -22.31 -16.73 0.36
C LEU A 69 -22.91 -16.91 -1.04
N ALA A 70 -23.22 -15.80 -1.72
CA ALA A 70 -23.73 -15.80 -3.09
C ALA A 70 -22.76 -16.42 -4.12
N ARG A 71 -21.45 -16.44 -3.82
CA ARG A 71 -20.42 -17.07 -4.66
C ARG A 71 -20.06 -18.49 -4.22
N GLY A 72 -20.79 -19.06 -3.25
CA GLY A 72 -20.49 -20.38 -2.69
C GLY A 72 -19.18 -20.45 -1.89
N MET A 73 -18.60 -19.30 -1.52
CA MET A 73 -17.42 -19.26 -0.66
C MET A 73 -17.86 -19.43 0.80
N PRO A 74 -17.27 -20.39 1.54
CA PRO A 74 -17.63 -20.58 2.94
C PRO A 74 -17.33 -19.31 3.75
N GLN A 75 -18.23 -18.95 4.66
CA GLN A 75 -17.86 -18.07 5.75
C GLN A 75 -16.90 -18.87 6.61
N GLU A 76 -15.60 -18.58 6.55
CA GLU A 76 -14.72 -18.97 7.63
C GLU A 76 -15.29 -18.33 8.89
N PRO A 77 -15.84 -19.10 9.85
CA PRO A 77 -16.28 -18.50 11.08
C PRO A 77 -15.05 -17.82 11.69
N ILE A 78 -15.22 -16.64 12.30
CA ILE A 78 -14.20 -16.05 13.16
C ILE A 78 -14.14 -16.90 14.43
N VAL A 79 -13.90 -18.21 14.30
CA VAL A 79 -13.28 -18.98 15.36
C VAL A 79 -11.84 -18.49 15.33
N LEU A 80 -11.62 -17.33 15.96
CA LEU A 80 -10.36 -17.20 16.64
C LEU A 80 -10.38 -18.35 17.63
N ASN A 81 -9.75 -19.45 17.22
CA ASN A 81 -9.67 -20.69 17.96
C ASN A 81 -9.48 -20.28 19.43
N ARG A 82 -10.38 -20.70 20.32
CA ARG A 82 -10.39 -20.25 21.71
C ARG A 82 -8.97 -20.33 22.31
N GLN A 83 -8.23 -21.36 21.91
CA GLN A 83 -6.80 -21.56 22.15
C GLN A 83 -5.89 -20.41 21.67
N VAL A 84 -6.08 -19.87 20.46
CA VAL A 84 -5.33 -18.73 19.91
C VAL A 84 -5.65 -17.43 20.65
N MET A 85 -6.89 -17.21 21.07
CA MET A 85 -7.27 -16.06 21.89
C MET A 85 -6.68 -16.14 23.29
N GLU A 86 -6.85 -17.28 23.95
CA GLU A 86 -6.28 -17.54 25.28
C GLU A 86 -4.76 -17.46 25.25
N ARG A 87 -4.09 -17.97 24.20
CA ARG A 87 -2.63 -17.90 24.04
C ARG A 87 -2.14 -16.49 23.73
N LYS A 88 -2.86 -15.68 22.93
CA LYS A 88 -2.55 -14.25 22.72
C LYS A 88 -2.74 -13.44 24.01
N ALA A 89 -3.79 -13.73 24.78
CA ALA A 89 -4.04 -13.09 26.08
C ALA A 89 -2.96 -13.46 27.12
N LEU A 90 -2.56 -14.73 27.18
CA LEU A 90 -1.45 -15.20 28.02
C LEU A 90 -0.11 -14.54 27.63
N LEU A 91 0.21 -14.47 26.34
CA LEU A 91 1.42 -13.83 25.81
C LEU A 91 1.47 -12.30 26.03
N ALA A 92 0.30 -11.66 26.14
CA ALA A 92 0.20 -10.23 26.43
C ALA A 92 0.53 -9.91 27.91
N THR A 93 0.45 -10.89 28.81
CA THR A 93 0.80 -10.73 30.24
C THR A 93 2.23 -11.19 30.53
N ARG A 94 2.94 -10.44 31.39
CA ARG A 94 4.35 -10.70 31.74
C ARG A 94 4.54 -12.08 32.39
N GLN A 95 3.57 -12.53 33.19
CA GLN A 95 3.55 -13.85 33.83
C GLN A 95 3.25 -14.99 32.83
N GLY A 96 2.35 -14.79 31.87
CA GLY A 96 2.00 -15.81 30.88
C GLY A 96 3.10 -16.08 29.85
N ARG A 97 3.89 -15.04 29.48
CA ARG A 97 5.05 -15.20 28.58
C ARG A 97 6.18 -16.04 29.19
N ALA A 98 6.41 -15.93 30.50
CA ALA A 98 7.42 -16.72 31.22
C ALA A 98 7.05 -18.21 31.36
N LYS A 99 5.75 -18.55 31.39
CA LYS A 99 5.25 -19.93 31.46
C LYS A 99 5.45 -20.74 30.16
N LEU A 100 5.64 -20.08 29.03
CA LEU A 100 5.81 -20.70 27.71
C LEU A 100 7.28 -20.92 27.29
N LEU A 101 8.23 -20.42 28.09
CA LEU A 101 9.68 -20.47 27.82
C LEU A 101 10.44 -21.50 28.68
N LYS A 102 9.71 -22.43 29.31
CA LYS A 102 10.25 -23.63 29.97
C LYS A 102 9.86 -24.85 29.13
#